data_AF-A0A0T6AM03-F1
#
_entry.id   AF-A0A0T6AM03-F1
#
_cell.length_a   1.000
_cell.length_b   1.000
_cell.length_c   1.000
_cell.angle_alpha   90.00
_cell.angle_beta   90.00
_cell.angle_gamma   90.00
#
_symmetry.space_group_name_H-M   'P 1'
#
loop_
_entity.id
_entity.type
_entity.pdbx_description
1 polymer ?
#
loop_
_entity_poly.entity_id
_entity_poly.type
_entity_poly.pdbx_seq_one_letter_code
_entity_poly.pdbx_strand_id
1 'polypeptide(L)'
;MRKGLESALGMLIVLVLATACASPRDTQGGFLDTRYTAEELNLPDAEKEDIVVCNADPRNPEAVYLVTESREVYALIREGTAWRYAPIAGLASSRPRLACGDAWPGNGSLPELYISDGRRLVMLAQTTAGWLEPQVLYESEARIPEKAAVGDVDPRTPGGEVYFSADRPRQAAWDDQAWNAAPLPGPPGYVAVGDADRTAAGAELYVSRAGSTDQIRYGDG
;
A
#
# COMPACT_ATOMS: atom_id res chain seq x y z
N MET A 1 31.39 -61.46 41.18
CA MET A 1 31.22 -60.54 42.33
C MET A 1 32.09 -59.31 42.09
N ARG A 2 31.45 -58.12 42.15
CA ARG A 2 31.94 -56.79 42.58
C ARG A 2 33.31 -56.29 42.07
N LYS A 3 33.32 -55.20 41.28
CA LYS A 3 33.59 -53.77 41.68
C LYS A 3 35.09 -53.51 41.88
N GLY A 4 35.72 -52.41 41.48
CA GLY A 4 35.37 -51.10 40.89
C GLY A 4 36.74 -50.40 40.63
N LEU A 5 36.90 -49.65 39.54
CA LEU A 5 36.72 -48.20 39.39
C LEU A 5 37.96 -47.39 39.85
N GLU A 6 38.62 -46.71 38.91
CA GLU A 6 39.23 -45.36 38.99
C GLU A 6 39.88 -45.04 37.62
N SER A 7 39.34 -44.08 36.86
CA SER A 7 39.84 -42.69 36.71
C SER A 7 40.92 -42.59 35.62
N ALA A 8 40.97 -41.71 34.62
CA ALA A 8 40.21 -40.55 34.17
C ALA A 8 40.68 -40.18 32.74
N LEU A 9 39.97 -39.22 32.10
CA LEU A 9 40.37 -38.40 30.94
C LEU A 9 40.52 -39.14 29.59
N GLY A 10 39.85 -38.75 28.50
CA GLY A 10 39.02 -37.58 28.27
C GLY A 10 38.57 -37.52 26.80
N MET A 11 37.66 -36.59 26.54
CA MET A 11 37.09 -36.21 25.24
C MET A 11 35.86 -37.02 24.76
N LEU A 12 34.74 -36.74 25.44
CA LEU A 12 33.39 -37.04 24.96
C LEU A 12 33.02 -36.03 23.86
N ILE A 13 32.82 -36.52 22.63
CA ILE A 13 32.19 -35.76 21.55
C ILE A 13 30.71 -35.58 21.92
N VAL A 14 30.32 -34.35 22.24
CA VAL A 14 28.91 -34.00 22.41
C VAL A 14 28.29 -33.89 21.02
N LEU A 15 27.64 -34.96 20.58
CA LEU A 15 26.77 -34.95 19.42
C LEU A 15 25.45 -34.27 19.82
N VAL A 16 25.33 -32.97 19.58
CA VAL A 16 24.03 -32.27 19.72
C VAL A 16 23.18 -32.64 18.50
N LEU A 17 22.26 -33.59 18.67
CA LEU A 17 21.12 -33.72 17.77
C LEU A 17 20.23 -32.49 17.95
N ALA A 18 20.35 -31.51 17.06
CA ALA A 18 19.32 -30.50 16.88
C ALA A 18 18.17 -31.15 16.10
N THR A 19 17.26 -31.81 16.82
CA THR A 19 15.89 -32.00 16.32
C THR A 19 15.27 -30.62 16.17
N ALA A 20 15.31 -30.08 14.97
CA ALA A 20 14.48 -28.95 14.60
C ALA A 20 13.03 -29.45 14.61
N CYS A 21 12.34 -29.27 15.73
CA CYS A 21 10.89 -29.31 15.77
C CYS A 21 10.39 -28.19 14.87
N ALA A 22 10.06 -28.53 13.61
CA ALA A 22 9.18 -27.74 12.79
C ALA A 22 7.87 -27.59 13.57
N SER A 23 7.67 -26.42 14.18
CA SER A 23 6.39 -26.06 14.75
C SER A 23 5.56 -25.46 13.62
N PRO A 24 4.42 -26.04 13.26
CA PRO A 24 3.48 -25.39 12.36
C PRO A 24 2.86 -24.23 13.14
N ARG A 25 3.37 -23.01 12.93
CA ARG A 25 2.69 -21.79 13.37
C ARG A 25 1.79 -21.29 12.24
N ASP A 26 0.67 -21.99 12.11
CA ASP A 26 -0.61 -21.34 11.79
C ASP A 26 -0.97 -20.46 13.00
N THR A 27 -0.59 -19.19 12.97
CA THR A 27 -1.14 -18.19 13.89
C THR A 27 -1.21 -16.84 13.18
N GLN A 28 -2.46 -16.49 12.83
CA GLN A 28 -3.03 -15.14 12.77
C GLN A 28 -2.31 -14.09 11.92
N GLY A 29 -3.02 -13.56 10.92
CA GLY A 29 -2.63 -12.47 10.02
C GLY A 29 -2.19 -11.21 10.75
N GLY A 30 -0.95 -11.22 11.20
CA GLY A 30 -0.24 -10.10 11.77
C GLY A 30 0.83 -9.68 10.78
N PHE A 31 0.80 -8.39 10.40
CA PHE A 31 1.94 -7.63 9.91
C PHE A 31 3.02 -8.51 9.26
N LEU A 32 2.73 -9.02 8.05
CA LEU A 32 3.80 -9.44 7.17
C LEU A 32 4.60 -8.17 6.85
N ASP A 33 5.71 -8.05 7.56
CA ASP A 33 6.73 -7.02 7.43
C ASP A 33 7.09 -6.91 5.93
N THR A 34 6.65 -5.83 5.29
CA THR A 34 6.78 -5.55 3.85
C THR A 34 8.23 -5.62 3.37
N ARG A 35 9.20 -5.62 4.29
CA ARG A 35 10.61 -5.87 4.02
C ARG A 35 10.89 -7.29 3.50
N TYR A 36 10.19 -8.33 3.98
CA TYR A 36 10.44 -9.70 3.52
C TYR A 36 9.85 -9.96 2.12
N THR A 37 8.74 -9.30 1.76
CA THR A 37 8.17 -9.38 0.41
C THR A 37 9.08 -8.73 -0.64
N ALA A 38 9.86 -7.73 -0.23
CA ALA A 38 10.84 -7.08 -1.10
C ALA A 38 12.04 -8.00 -1.39
N GLU A 39 12.56 -8.74 -0.41
CA GLU A 39 13.76 -9.58 -0.57
C GLU A 39 13.59 -10.77 -1.54
N GLU A 40 12.34 -11.22 -1.78
CA GLU A 40 12.04 -12.33 -2.69
C GLU A 40 11.83 -11.92 -4.16
N LEU A 41 11.89 -10.61 -4.46
CA LEU A 41 11.99 -10.14 -5.84
C LEU A 41 13.45 -10.13 -6.28
N ASN A 42 13.76 -10.73 -7.42
CA ASN A 42 15.05 -10.60 -8.12
C ASN A 42 15.26 -9.17 -8.68
N LEU A 43 14.83 -8.14 -7.95
CA LEU A 43 15.06 -6.72 -8.22
C LEU A 43 15.92 -6.17 -7.08
N PRO A 44 17.04 -5.47 -7.38
CA PRO A 44 17.84 -4.79 -6.37
C PRO A 44 16.97 -3.86 -5.51
N ASP A 45 17.24 -3.75 -4.21
CA ASP A 45 16.48 -2.85 -3.32
C ASP A 45 16.51 -1.40 -3.79
N ALA A 46 17.61 -0.99 -4.45
CA ALA A 46 17.74 0.32 -5.04
C ALA A 46 16.68 0.58 -6.12
N GLU A 47 16.17 -0.45 -6.80
CA GLU A 47 15.14 -0.28 -7.83
C GLU A 47 13.72 -0.17 -7.24
N LYS A 48 13.53 -0.43 -5.94
CA LYS A 48 12.21 -0.45 -5.30
C LYS A 48 11.88 0.94 -4.74
N GLU A 49 11.04 1.68 -5.44
CA GLU A 49 10.71 3.06 -5.08
C GLU A 49 9.57 3.14 -4.06
N ASP A 50 8.52 2.35 -4.22
CA ASP A 50 7.40 2.29 -3.28
C ASP A 50 6.63 0.96 -3.38
N ILE A 51 6.11 0.47 -2.26
CA ILE A 51 5.36 -0.79 -2.16
C ILE A 51 4.07 -0.57 -1.37
N VAL A 52 2.99 -1.19 -1.82
CA VAL A 52 1.70 -1.17 -1.14
C VAL A 52 1.08 -2.57 -1.11
N VAL A 53 0.53 -2.95 0.05
CA VAL A 53 -0.32 -4.13 0.20
C VAL A 53 -1.76 -3.66 0.12
N CYS A 54 -2.53 -4.26 -0.77
CA CYS A 54 -3.92 -3.91 -1.01
C CYS A 54 -4.85 -5.00 -0.50
N ASN A 55 -5.69 -4.64 0.46
CA ASN A 55 -6.73 -5.51 1.00
C ASN A 55 -8.04 -5.45 0.17
N ALA A 56 -8.09 -4.63 -0.90
CA ALA A 56 -9.30 -4.40 -1.68
C ALA A 56 -9.66 -5.56 -2.64
N ASP A 57 -8.80 -6.57 -2.83
CA ASP A 57 -9.14 -7.79 -3.59
C ASP A 57 -9.65 -8.90 -2.67
N PRO A 58 -10.98 -9.15 -2.58
CA PRO A 58 -11.54 -10.23 -1.77
C PRO A 58 -11.22 -11.62 -2.33
N ARG A 59 -10.63 -11.73 -3.53
CA ARG A 59 -10.14 -13.00 -4.10
C ARG A 59 -8.67 -13.25 -3.80
N ASN A 60 -7.90 -12.19 -3.51
CA ASN A 60 -6.50 -12.24 -3.08
C ASN A 60 -6.32 -11.24 -1.93
N PRO A 61 -6.59 -11.64 -0.67
CA PRO A 61 -6.59 -10.73 0.48
C PRO A 61 -5.22 -10.08 0.79
N GLU A 62 -4.18 -10.35 -0.01
CA GLU A 62 -2.84 -9.77 0.08
C GLU A 62 -2.30 -9.50 -1.34
N ALA A 63 -2.94 -8.61 -2.10
CA ALA A 63 -2.39 -8.17 -3.39
C ALA A 63 -1.30 -7.13 -3.15
N VAL A 64 -0.05 -7.41 -3.52
CA VAL A 64 1.07 -6.49 -3.29
C VAL A 64 1.50 -5.85 -4.60
N TYR A 65 1.73 -4.55 -4.58
CA TYR A 65 2.12 -3.78 -5.76
C TYR A 65 3.40 -3.02 -5.48
N LEU A 66 4.28 -3.04 -6.47
CA LEU A 66 5.57 -2.37 -6.43
C LEU A 66 5.61 -1.34 -7.56
N VAL A 67 6.14 -0.16 -7.25
CA VAL A 67 6.64 0.75 -8.28
C VAL A 67 8.15 0.88 -8.16
N THR A 68 8.81 0.95 -9.31
CA THR A 68 10.27 0.95 -9.40
C THR A 68 10.85 2.32 -9.77
N GLU A 69 12.15 2.50 -9.54
CA GLU A 69 12.90 3.67 -10.05
C GLU A 69 12.87 3.75 -11.59
N SER A 70 12.76 2.60 -12.27
CA SER A 70 12.57 2.50 -13.73
C SER A 70 11.20 2.95 -14.21
N ARG A 71 10.33 3.42 -13.29
CA ARG A 71 8.98 3.94 -13.56
C ARG A 71 8.04 2.85 -14.04
N GLU A 72 8.18 1.65 -13.51
CA GLU A 72 7.33 0.52 -13.85
C GLU A 72 6.52 0.11 -12.63
N VAL A 73 5.26 -0.27 -12.85
CA VAL A 73 4.37 -0.80 -11.82
C VAL A 73 4.24 -2.30 -12.04
N TYR A 74 4.41 -3.07 -10.97
CA TYR A 74 4.31 -4.52 -10.97
C TYR A 74 3.27 -5.01 -9.97
N ALA A 75 2.49 -6.01 -10.38
CA ALA A 75 1.74 -6.86 -9.45
C ALA A 75 2.68 -7.94 -8.92
N LEU A 76 2.74 -8.11 -7.61
CA LEU A 76 3.45 -9.21 -6.97
C LEU A 76 2.44 -10.29 -6.59
N ILE A 77 2.68 -11.49 -7.08
CA ILE A 77 1.78 -12.63 -6.99
C ILE A 77 2.49 -13.72 -6.23
N ARG A 78 1.91 -14.16 -5.11
CA ARG A 78 2.45 -15.25 -4.31
C ARG A 78 2.07 -16.59 -4.94
N GLU A 79 3.07 -17.37 -5.35
CA GLU A 79 2.92 -18.71 -5.93
C GLU A 79 3.62 -19.73 -5.03
N GLY A 80 2.86 -20.28 -4.07
CA GLY A 80 3.41 -21.19 -3.05
C GLY A 80 4.38 -20.46 -2.12
N THR A 81 5.67 -20.78 -2.22
CA THR A 81 6.75 -20.17 -1.42
C THR A 81 7.58 -19.16 -2.21
N ALA A 82 7.17 -18.81 -3.43
CA ALA A 82 7.89 -17.85 -4.27
C ALA A 82 6.97 -16.68 -4.64
N TRP A 83 7.57 -15.53 -4.95
CA TRP A 83 6.88 -14.42 -5.59
C TRP A 83 7.20 -14.37 -7.07
N ARG A 84 6.15 -14.24 -7.88
CA ARG A 84 6.25 -13.81 -9.27
C ARG A 84 5.84 -12.35 -9.35
N TYR A 85 6.43 -11.62 -10.28
CA TYR A 85 5.98 -10.27 -10.63
C TYR A 85 5.44 -10.24 -12.06
N ALA A 86 4.43 -9.41 -12.29
CA ALA A 86 3.85 -9.17 -13.60
C ALA A 86 3.80 -7.65 -13.87
N PRO A 87 4.33 -7.16 -15.00
CA PRO A 87 4.26 -5.75 -15.32
C PRO A 87 2.80 -5.32 -15.55
N ILE A 88 2.44 -4.17 -15.01
CA ILE A 88 1.12 -3.55 -15.15
C ILE A 88 1.19 -2.37 -16.11
N ALA A 89 2.06 -1.40 -15.81
CA ALA A 89 2.12 -0.13 -16.53
C ALA A 89 3.51 0.51 -16.42
N GLY A 90 3.81 1.37 -17.39
CA GLY A 90 4.91 2.34 -17.31
C GLY A 90 4.39 3.73 -16.90
N LEU A 91 5.18 4.46 -16.12
CA LEU A 91 4.87 5.78 -15.60
C LEU A 91 5.78 6.84 -16.23
N ALA A 92 5.33 8.10 -16.21
CA ALA A 92 6.02 9.18 -16.90
C ALA A 92 7.17 9.76 -16.07
N SER A 93 7.07 9.73 -14.73
CA SER A 93 7.99 10.44 -13.84
C SER A 93 8.82 9.53 -12.93
N SER A 94 9.93 10.08 -12.44
CA SER A 94 10.71 9.46 -11.38
C SER A 94 10.05 9.68 -10.01
N ARG A 95 10.27 8.73 -9.10
CA ARG A 95 9.75 8.73 -7.72
C ARG A 95 8.22 8.75 -7.60
N PRO A 96 7.50 7.85 -8.30
CA PRO A 96 6.08 7.68 -8.09
C PRO A 96 5.76 7.17 -6.67
N ARG A 97 4.57 7.49 -6.17
CA ARG A 97 4.08 7.04 -4.85
C ARG A 97 2.74 6.34 -5.03
N LEU A 98 2.61 5.14 -4.48
CA LEU A 98 1.45 4.27 -4.61
C LEU A 98 0.56 4.35 -3.37
N ALA A 99 -0.73 4.47 -3.62
CA ALA A 99 -1.81 4.14 -2.71
C ALA A 99 -2.73 3.10 -3.36
N CYS A 100 -3.32 2.22 -2.55
CA CYS A 100 -4.38 1.34 -3.01
C CYS A 100 -5.69 1.72 -2.31
N GLY A 101 -6.81 1.54 -2.99
CA GLY A 101 -8.12 1.71 -2.40
C GLY A 101 -9.22 1.23 -3.33
N ASP A 102 -10.45 1.56 -2.99
CA ASP A 102 -11.67 1.28 -3.74
C ASP A 102 -12.44 2.60 -3.76
N ALA A 103 -12.15 3.43 -4.76
CA ALA A 103 -12.79 4.74 -4.92
C ALA A 103 -13.40 4.93 -6.32
N TRP A 104 -13.33 3.93 -7.20
CA TRP A 104 -14.11 3.92 -8.43
C TRP A 104 -15.33 3.00 -8.29
N PRO A 105 -16.55 3.55 -8.13
CA PRO A 105 -17.76 2.75 -7.89
C PRO A 105 -18.07 1.70 -8.97
N GLY A 106 -17.51 1.85 -10.17
CA GLY A 106 -17.74 0.97 -11.31
C GLY A 106 -16.89 -0.31 -11.32
N ASN A 107 -15.87 -0.42 -10.48
CA ASN A 107 -14.92 -1.54 -10.54
C ASN A 107 -15.22 -2.68 -9.55
N GLY A 108 -16.11 -2.44 -8.60
CA GLY A 108 -16.37 -3.36 -7.49
C GLY A 108 -15.09 -3.64 -6.71
N SER A 109 -14.98 -4.85 -6.15
CA SER A 109 -13.81 -5.22 -5.33
C SER A 109 -12.56 -5.58 -6.14
N LEU A 110 -12.37 -4.98 -7.31
CA LEU A 110 -11.17 -5.19 -8.11
C LEU A 110 -10.12 -4.13 -7.72
N PRO A 111 -8.82 -4.48 -7.74
CA PRO A 111 -7.76 -3.55 -7.37
C PRO A 111 -7.77 -2.22 -8.13
N GLU A 112 -7.58 -1.13 -7.39
CA GLU A 112 -7.36 0.21 -7.90
C GLU A 112 -6.11 0.80 -7.25
N LEU A 113 -5.18 1.27 -8.08
CA LEU A 113 -3.96 1.93 -7.65
C LEU A 113 -4.02 3.40 -8.01
N TYR A 114 -3.78 4.24 -7.02
CA TYR A 114 -3.70 5.69 -7.16
C TYR A 114 -2.26 6.13 -6.99
N ILE A 115 -1.75 6.76 -8.04
CA ILE A 115 -0.32 6.98 -8.23
C ILE A 115 -0.06 8.47 -8.38
N SER A 116 0.71 9.02 -7.45
CA SER A 116 1.31 10.34 -7.62
C SER A 116 2.50 10.22 -8.57
N ASP A 117 2.25 10.43 -9.87
CA ASP A 117 3.21 10.35 -10.97
C ASP A 117 3.67 11.75 -11.38
N GLY A 118 4.60 12.31 -10.59
CA GLY A 118 5.20 13.59 -10.90
C GLY A 118 4.19 14.70 -10.74
N ARG A 119 3.74 15.33 -11.83
CA ARG A 119 2.69 16.36 -11.78
C ARG A 119 1.27 15.78 -11.84
N ARG A 120 1.12 14.48 -12.03
CA ARG A 120 -0.18 13.84 -12.28
C ARG A 120 -0.59 12.96 -11.12
N LEU A 121 -1.89 12.94 -10.84
CA LEU A 121 -2.52 11.83 -10.14
C LEU A 121 -3.08 10.88 -11.20
N VAL A 122 -2.65 9.63 -11.16
CA VAL A 122 -3.03 8.60 -12.12
C VAL A 122 -3.73 7.45 -11.41
N MET A 123 -4.77 6.89 -12.01
CA MET A 123 -5.41 5.66 -11.58
C MET A 123 -5.06 4.51 -12.54
N LEU A 124 -4.68 3.37 -11.97
CA LEU A 124 -4.69 2.08 -12.65
C LEU A 124 -5.82 1.26 -12.04
N ALA A 125 -6.72 0.74 -12.87
CA ALA A 125 -7.83 -0.10 -12.42
C ALA A 125 -7.78 -1.47 -13.09
N GLN A 126 -7.90 -2.52 -12.29
CA GLN A 126 -8.02 -3.88 -12.81
C GLN A 126 -9.48 -4.17 -13.13
N THR A 127 -9.75 -4.73 -14.31
CA THR A 127 -11.06 -5.27 -14.70
C THR A 127 -10.98 -6.78 -14.87
N THR A 128 -12.12 -7.43 -15.16
CA THR A 128 -12.16 -8.84 -15.55
C THR A 128 -11.42 -9.13 -16.86
N ALA A 129 -11.24 -8.14 -17.72
CA ALA A 129 -10.49 -8.25 -18.98
C ALA A 129 -8.98 -7.98 -18.81
N GLY A 130 -8.56 -7.48 -17.65
CA GLY A 130 -7.18 -7.06 -17.38
C GLY A 130 -7.11 -5.62 -16.87
N TRP A 131 -5.88 -5.11 -16.76
CA TRP A 131 -5.64 -3.73 -16.37
C TRP A 131 -6.06 -2.77 -17.49
N LEU A 132 -6.75 -1.69 -17.10
CA LEU A 132 -7.02 -0.59 -18.01
C LEU A 132 -5.77 0.23 -18.26
N GLU A 133 -5.80 1.00 -19.36
CA GLU A 133 -4.82 2.04 -19.60
C GLU A 133 -4.81 3.07 -18.45
N PRO A 134 -3.65 3.65 -18.11
CA PRO A 134 -3.56 4.64 -17.04
C PRO A 134 -4.48 5.84 -17.26
N GLN A 135 -5.31 6.14 -16.27
CA GLN A 135 -6.25 7.26 -16.31
C GLN A 135 -5.70 8.44 -15.51
N VAL A 136 -5.54 9.60 -16.15
CA VAL A 136 -5.12 10.83 -15.43
C VAL A 136 -6.32 11.42 -14.73
N LEU A 137 -6.31 11.43 -13.39
CA LEU A 137 -7.37 12.01 -12.58
C LEU A 137 -7.18 13.52 -12.38
N TYR A 138 -5.92 13.95 -12.36
CA TYR A 138 -5.56 15.36 -12.17
C TYR A 138 -4.15 15.65 -12.69
N GLU A 139 -3.92 16.87 -13.19
CA GLU A 139 -2.61 17.39 -13.55
C GLU A 139 -2.36 18.74 -12.85
N SER A 140 -1.37 18.76 -11.96
CA SER A 140 -0.93 19.92 -11.19
C SER A 140 0.07 20.77 -11.97
N GLU A 141 0.29 22.02 -11.54
CA GLU A 141 1.41 22.85 -12.00
C GLU A 141 2.76 22.40 -11.42
N ALA A 142 2.75 21.82 -10.22
CA ALA A 142 3.92 21.35 -9.49
C ALA A 142 3.84 19.85 -9.21
N ARG A 143 4.98 19.23 -8.87
CA ARG A 143 5.03 17.81 -8.50
C ARG A 143 4.13 17.54 -7.29
N ILE A 144 3.35 16.46 -7.34
CA ILE A 144 2.60 15.83 -6.25
C ILE A 144 3.60 14.91 -5.52
N PRO A 145 4.08 15.28 -4.33
CA PRO A 145 5.23 14.60 -3.75
C PRO A 145 4.86 13.39 -2.90
N GLU A 146 3.63 13.34 -2.40
CA GLU A 146 3.16 12.37 -1.41
C GLU A 146 2.25 11.31 -2.01
N LYS A 147 2.07 10.20 -1.26
CA LYS A 147 1.01 9.22 -1.53
C LYS A 147 -0.37 9.89 -1.44
N ALA A 148 -1.29 9.46 -2.30
CA ALA A 148 -2.70 9.75 -2.10
C ALA A 148 -3.25 8.97 -0.89
N ALA A 149 -4.39 9.40 -0.37
CA ALA A 149 -5.19 8.67 0.60
C ALA A 149 -6.56 8.39 -0.02
N VAL A 150 -7.09 7.20 0.19
CA VAL A 150 -8.37 6.76 -0.38
C VAL A 150 -9.31 6.43 0.76
N GLY A 151 -10.56 6.87 0.66
CA GLY A 151 -11.61 6.47 1.59
C GLY A 151 -12.77 7.46 1.66
N ASP A 152 -13.80 7.07 2.42
CA ASP A 152 -15.12 7.70 2.38
C ASP A 152 -15.25 8.76 3.47
N VAL A 153 -14.72 9.95 3.19
CA VAL A 153 -14.71 11.06 4.17
C VAL A 153 -15.84 12.05 3.91
N ASP A 154 -16.15 12.34 2.65
CA ASP A 154 -17.23 13.26 2.30
C ASP A 154 -18.54 12.47 2.13
N PRO A 155 -19.55 12.70 2.99
CA PRO A 155 -20.82 11.98 2.89
C PRO A 155 -21.60 12.30 1.60
N ARG A 156 -21.22 13.34 0.85
CA ARG A 156 -21.85 13.70 -0.43
C ARG A 156 -21.38 12.82 -1.59
N THR A 157 -20.22 12.19 -1.46
CA THR A 157 -19.56 11.36 -2.50
C THR A 157 -19.03 10.04 -1.90
N PRO A 158 -19.87 9.24 -1.25
CA PRO A 158 -19.42 8.03 -0.56
C PRO A 158 -18.85 7.00 -1.54
N GLY A 159 -17.74 6.35 -1.20
CA GLY A 159 -17.13 5.29 -2.01
C GLY A 159 -16.37 5.77 -3.24
N GLY A 160 -16.20 7.10 -3.39
CA GLY A 160 -15.85 7.72 -4.67
C GLY A 160 -14.59 8.57 -4.66
N GLU A 161 -13.75 8.49 -3.62
CA GLU A 161 -12.90 9.62 -3.24
C GLU A 161 -11.43 9.30 -3.05
N VAL A 162 -10.61 10.16 -3.65
CA VAL A 162 -9.15 10.13 -3.53
C VAL A 162 -8.68 11.50 -3.07
N TYR A 163 -8.04 11.53 -1.92
CA TYR A 163 -7.43 12.71 -1.34
C TYR A 163 -5.95 12.76 -1.65
N PHE A 164 -5.44 13.91 -2.04
CA PHE A 164 -4.03 14.07 -2.36
C PHE A 164 -3.55 15.49 -2.14
N SER A 165 -2.23 15.67 -2.13
CA SER A 165 -1.60 16.96 -1.86
C SER A 165 -0.81 17.44 -3.06
N ALA A 166 -1.28 18.52 -3.69
CA ALA A 166 -0.61 19.17 -4.82
C ALA A 166 -0.10 20.56 -4.39
N ASP A 167 -0.59 21.62 -5.03
CA ASP A 167 -0.43 23.01 -4.58
C ASP A 167 -1.15 23.28 -3.24
N ARG A 168 -2.19 22.50 -2.96
CA ARG A 168 -2.94 22.41 -1.70
C ARG A 168 -3.62 21.04 -1.63
N PRO A 169 -4.23 20.66 -0.50
CA PRO A 169 -5.00 19.42 -0.41
C PRO A 169 -6.17 19.46 -1.40
N ARG A 170 -6.46 18.31 -2.02
CA ARG A 170 -7.48 18.16 -3.05
C ARG A 170 -8.25 16.86 -2.84
N GLN A 171 -9.48 16.86 -3.31
CA GLN A 171 -10.37 15.71 -3.40
C GLN A 171 -10.63 15.46 -4.88
N ALA A 172 -10.21 14.31 -5.39
CA ALA A 172 -10.68 13.76 -6.64
C ALA A 172 -11.88 12.87 -6.34
N ALA A 173 -13.03 13.18 -6.93
CA ALA A 173 -14.26 12.42 -6.76
C ALA A 173 -14.86 12.00 -8.10
N TRP A 174 -15.43 10.80 -8.17
CA TRP A 174 -16.19 10.33 -9.32
C TRP A 174 -17.62 10.90 -9.31
N ASP A 175 -18.04 11.54 -10.41
CA ASP A 175 -19.38 12.17 -10.56
C ASP A 175 -20.34 11.40 -11.47
N ASP A 176 -20.19 10.07 -11.54
CA ASP A 176 -20.85 9.15 -12.47
C ASP A 176 -20.36 9.23 -13.93
N GLN A 177 -19.62 10.27 -14.32
CA GLN A 177 -19.12 10.43 -15.69
C GLN A 177 -17.61 10.56 -15.78
N ALA A 178 -17.02 11.30 -14.84
CA ALA A 178 -15.60 11.62 -14.83
C ALA A 178 -15.08 11.81 -13.41
N TRP A 179 -13.76 11.77 -13.29
CA TRP A 179 -13.06 12.21 -12.10
C TRP A 179 -12.96 13.73 -12.10
N ASN A 180 -13.39 14.36 -11.01
CA ASN A 180 -13.28 15.79 -10.80
C ASN A 180 -12.45 16.09 -9.57
N ALA A 181 -11.41 16.91 -9.73
CA ALA A 181 -10.53 17.31 -8.64
C ALA A 181 -10.88 18.72 -8.13
N ALA A 182 -11.35 18.80 -6.89
CA ALA A 182 -11.65 20.06 -6.21
C ALA A 182 -10.58 20.43 -5.18
N PRO A 183 -10.26 21.72 -5.00
CA PRO A 183 -9.40 22.18 -3.93
C PRO A 183 -10.09 22.08 -2.56
N LEU A 184 -9.35 21.64 -1.55
CA LEU A 184 -9.76 21.66 -0.16
C LEU A 184 -9.08 22.82 0.60
N PRO A 185 -9.63 23.24 1.76
CA PRO A 185 -9.01 24.24 2.60
C PRO A 185 -7.63 23.83 3.12
N GLY A 186 -6.78 24.83 3.37
CA GLY A 186 -5.48 24.65 4.00
C GLY A 186 -4.29 24.61 3.02
N PRO A 187 -3.06 24.74 3.53
CA PRO A 187 -1.84 24.60 2.74
C PRO A 187 -1.52 23.12 2.46
N PRO A 188 -0.62 22.82 1.50
CA PRO A 188 -0.23 21.46 1.19
C PRO A 188 0.44 20.76 2.39
N GLY A 189 0.26 19.45 2.44
CA GLY A 189 0.74 18.56 3.49
C GLY A 189 0.38 17.10 3.21
N TYR A 190 0.96 16.16 3.95
CA TYR A 190 0.63 14.74 3.84
C TYR A 190 -0.84 14.51 4.20
N VAL A 191 -1.58 13.84 3.33
CA VAL A 191 -3.00 13.52 3.54
C VAL A 191 -3.15 12.09 4.04
N ALA A 192 -4.07 11.89 4.98
CA ALA A 192 -4.43 10.57 5.49
C ALA A 192 -5.93 10.50 5.74
N VAL A 193 -6.51 9.33 5.46
CA VAL A 193 -7.91 9.02 5.75
C VAL A 193 -7.96 7.97 6.86
N GLY A 194 -8.86 8.14 7.82
CA GLY A 194 -9.13 7.13 8.84
C GLY A 194 -10.15 7.58 9.88
N ASP A 195 -10.69 6.62 10.61
CA ASP A 195 -11.60 6.84 11.75
C ASP A 195 -10.76 6.89 13.04
N ALA A 196 -10.14 8.04 13.30
CA ALA A 196 -9.21 8.21 14.41
C ALA A 196 -9.84 8.96 15.60
N ASP A 197 -10.83 9.83 15.36
CA ASP A 197 -11.60 10.52 16.38
C ASP A 197 -12.90 9.75 16.66
N ARG A 198 -12.91 9.02 17.78
CA ARG A 198 -14.08 8.25 18.25
C ARG A 198 -15.33 9.10 18.53
N THR A 199 -15.24 10.42 18.47
CA THR A 199 -16.38 11.32 18.65
C THR A 199 -17.10 11.65 17.35
N ALA A 200 -16.46 11.41 16.21
CA ALA A 200 -17.08 11.47 14.89
C ALA A 200 -17.54 10.07 14.45
N ALA A 201 -18.55 10.01 13.58
CA ALA A 201 -18.94 8.77 12.92
C ALA A 201 -18.40 8.80 11.49
N GLY A 202 -17.69 7.74 11.08
CA GLY A 202 -17.15 7.61 9.72
C GLY A 202 -15.67 7.98 9.60
N ALA A 203 -15.12 7.82 8.39
CA ALA A 203 -13.73 8.14 8.13
C ALA A 203 -13.53 9.67 8.07
N GLU A 204 -12.32 10.10 8.41
CA GLU A 204 -11.96 11.51 8.56
C GLU A 204 -10.69 11.82 7.79
N LEU A 205 -10.58 13.07 7.31
CA LEU A 205 -9.41 13.52 6.56
C LEU A 205 -8.48 14.33 7.46
N TYR A 206 -7.22 13.92 7.48
CA TYR A 206 -6.14 14.60 8.19
C TYR A 206 -5.10 15.11 7.21
N VAL A 207 -4.60 16.33 7.45
CA VAL A 207 -3.53 16.95 6.67
C VAL A 207 -2.40 17.33 7.62
N SER A 208 -1.26 16.66 7.49
CA SER A 208 -0.07 16.86 8.32
C SER A 208 1.01 17.64 7.58
N ARG A 209 1.68 18.54 8.30
CA ARG A 209 2.83 19.32 7.82
C ARG A 209 3.79 19.59 8.97
N ALA A 210 4.96 20.15 8.65
CA ALA A 210 5.95 20.48 9.66
C ALA A 210 5.34 21.40 10.75
N GLY A 211 5.25 20.88 11.97
CA GLY A 211 4.76 21.61 13.14
C GLY A 211 3.24 21.68 13.33
N SER A 212 2.41 21.10 12.44
CA SER A 212 0.95 21.10 12.63
C SER A 212 0.25 19.98 11.87
N THR A 213 -0.83 19.46 12.44
CA THR A 213 -1.79 18.58 11.77
C THR A 213 -3.17 19.21 11.87
N ASP A 214 -3.83 19.36 10.73
CA ASP A 214 -5.22 19.83 10.66
C ASP A 214 -6.13 18.64 10.37
N GLN A 215 -7.32 18.65 10.98
CA GLN A 215 -8.42 17.75 10.62
C GLN A 215 -9.39 18.53 9.74
N ILE A 216 -9.68 18.02 8.54
CA ILE A 216 -10.71 18.57 7.66
C ILE A 216 -12.00 17.80 7.92
N ARG A 217 -12.98 18.51 8.48
CA ARG A 217 -14.33 17.97 8.70
C ARG A 217 -15.24 18.46 7.58
N TYR A 218 -15.89 17.52 6.91
CA TYR A 218 -17.04 17.83 6.07
C TYR A 218 -18.21 17.91 7.03
N GLY A 219 -18.70 19.13 7.29
CA GLY A 219 -19.87 19.29 8.13
C GLY A 219 -21.10 18.71 7.44
N ASP A 220 -22.00 18.10 8.22
CA ASP A 220 -23.42 18.33 7.96
C ASP A 220 -23.60 19.85 8.07
N GLY A 221 -24.22 20.51 7.09
CA GLY A 221 -24.41 21.97 7.11
C GLY A 221 -24.92 22.53 8.44
#